data_AF-A0A2G8JE32-F1
#
_entry.id   AF-A0A2G8JE32-F1
#
_cell.length_a   1.000
_cell.length_b   1.000
_cell.length_c   1.000
_cell.angle_alpha   90.00
_cell.angle_beta   90.00
_cell.angle_gamma   90.00
#
_symmetry.space_group_name_H-M   'P 1'
#
loop_
_entity.id
_entity.type
_entity.pdbx_description
1 polymer ?
#
loop_
_entity_poly.entity_id
_entity_poly.type
_entity_poly.pdbx_seq_one_letter_code
_entity_poly.pdbx_strand_id
1 'polypeptide(L)'
;MQQIVWKRNVLRKRLGHEFYDQIIRVGILIEEDYQNFNESPGTMEYFQKQRRVRFYHKIFCEWYAAHHFARLIEANPKKCLDNLAKGLDLHELQYLYRFACGLSDSAAMRIITDIEGKTGGMKLSILCTLEQLDGSTKNMRKIVTKLGSTNVSMGEDDNMHQQRATIEILQFAAIPMQGLYLKNLFRSVDIAKDIVTLKSDVSLPCTALKTLTELWITEEGREFTDKEIKDILWYASKCTSLNKLWFVECLLPKSIQCGSLAPATRSWGIDVLWFDHHLNLTTGSWENTSGEDITDEIYNESVCILRFRKKLHLITLNVSHYCVHK
;
A
#
# COMPACT_ATOMS: atom_id res chain seq x y z
N MET A 1 -19.91 10.85 -17.88
CA MET A 1 -18.77 11.69 -17.45
C MET A 1 -19.33 12.84 -16.61
N GLN A 2 -19.08 12.85 -15.29
CA GLN A 2 -19.58 13.93 -14.41
C GLN A 2 -18.80 15.22 -14.68
N GLN A 3 -19.52 16.35 -14.81
CA GLN A 3 -18.91 17.65 -15.06
C GLN A 3 -18.30 18.21 -13.75
N ILE A 4 -16.98 18.04 -13.59
CA ILE A 4 -16.19 18.53 -12.45
C ILE A 4 -15.52 19.89 -12.70
N VAL A 5 -15.92 20.57 -13.77
CA VAL A 5 -15.37 21.85 -14.21
C VAL A 5 -16.50 22.83 -14.51
N TRP A 6 -16.48 23.98 -13.87
CA TRP A 6 -17.54 25.00 -13.94
C TRP A 6 -17.03 26.33 -14.47
N LYS A 7 -17.90 27.13 -15.09
CA LYS A 7 -17.58 28.53 -15.42
C LYS A 7 -17.47 29.33 -14.12
N ARG A 8 -16.41 30.12 -13.96
CA ARG A 8 -16.16 30.95 -12.76
C ARG A 8 -17.37 31.76 -12.32
N ASN A 9 -17.94 32.54 -13.23
CA ASN A 9 -19.02 33.46 -12.90
C ASN A 9 -20.29 32.73 -12.42
N VAL A 10 -20.55 31.53 -12.95
CA VAL A 10 -21.70 30.72 -12.55
C VAL A 10 -21.50 30.17 -11.14
N LEU A 11 -20.33 29.61 -10.86
CA LEU A 11 -20.04 29.01 -9.56
C LEU A 11 -19.94 30.08 -8.45
N ARG A 12 -19.25 31.20 -8.73
CA ARG A 12 -19.11 32.32 -7.79
C ARG A 12 -20.46 32.94 -7.41
N LYS A 13 -21.39 33.06 -8.36
CA LYS A 13 -22.76 33.53 -8.09
C LYS A 13 -23.54 32.56 -7.21
N ARG A 14 -23.37 31.24 -7.39
CA ARG A 14 -24.07 30.21 -6.60
C ARG A 14 -23.56 30.11 -5.16
N LEU A 15 -22.25 30.20 -4.98
CA LEU A 15 -21.62 30.06 -3.67
C LEU A 15 -21.63 31.35 -2.85
N GLY A 16 -21.83 32.51 -3.51
CA GLY A 16 -21.61 33.82 -2.89
C GLY A 16 -20.16 34.23 -3.00
N HIS A 17 -19.93 35.53 -3.18
CA HIS A 17 -18.61 36.07 -3.49
C HIS A 17 -17.56 35.81 -2.39
N GLU A 18 -17.92 36.11 -1.13
CA GLU A 18 -17.02 35.98 0.01
C GLU A 18 -16.61 34.51 0.27
N PHE A 19 -17.59 33.60 0.28
CA PHE A 19 -17.34 32.17 0.47
C PHE A 19 -16.54 31.56 -0.70
N TYR A 20 -16.85 31.96 -1.94
CA TYR A 20 -16.07 31.54 -3.11
C TYR A 20 -14.61 31.98 -3.00
N ASP A 21 -14.36 33.24 -2.67
CA ASP A 21 -13.02 33.80 -2.56
C ASP A 21 -12.24 33.10 -1.41
N GLN A 22 -12.91 32.74 -0.31
CA GLN A 22 -12.33 31.92 0.77
C GLN A 22 -11.95 30.51 0.31
N ILE A 23 -12.83 29.81 -0.40
CA ILE A 23 -12.57 28.44 -0.90
C ILE A 23 -11.38 28.42 -1.87
N ILE A 24 -11.25 29.44 -2.73
CA ILE A 24 -10.10 29.61 -3.62
C ILE A 24 -8.84 29.88 -2.78
N ARG A 25 -8.90 30.76 -1.79
CA ARG A 25 -7.77 31.11 -0.92
C ARG A 25 -7.23 29.92 -0.14
N VAL A 26 -8.12 29.03 0.33
CA VAL A 26 -7.75 27.79 1.05
C VAL A 26 -7.28 26.69 0.09
N GLY A 27 -7.42 26.88 -1.23
CA GLY A 27 -6.92 25.95 -2.24
C GLY A 27 -7.80 24.71 -2.47
N ILE A 28 -9.07 24.75 -2.06
CA ILE A 28 -10.03 23.67 -2.33
C ILE A 28 -10.44 23.70 -3.81
N LEU A 29 -10.70 24.90 -4.32
CA LEU A 29 -10.94 25.16 -5.75
C LEU A 29 -9.74 25.90 -6.34
N ILE A 30 -9.51 25.71 -7.63
CA ILE A 30 -8.58 26.53 -8.40
C ILE A 30 -9.27 27.10 -9.63
N GLU A 31 -8.82 28.27 -10.06
CA GLU A 31 -9.22 28.86 -11.34
C GLU A 31 -8.14 28.56 -12.40
N GLU A 32 -8.54 28.04 -13.56
CA GLU A 32 -7.67 27.76 -14.70
C GLU A 32 -8.25 28.43 -15.95
N ASP A 33 -7.38 28.99 -16.78
CA ASP A 33 -7.79 29.57 -18.06
C ASP A 33 -7.85 28.45 -19.12
N TYR A 34 -9.05 28.20 -19.65
CA TYR A 34 -9.26 27.27 -20.76
C TYR A 34 -9.35 28.05 -22.06
N GLN A 35 -8.65 27.58 -23.09
CA GLN A 35 -8.81 28.02 -24.47
C GLN A 35 -9.80 27.09 -25.16
N ASN A 36 -10.89 27.64 -25.70
CA ASN A 36 -11.78 26.88 -26.58
C ASN A 36 -11.44 27.23 -28.03
N PHE A 37 -11.20 26.21 -28.85
CA PHE A 37 -11.20 26.36 -30.32
C PHE A 37 -12.65 26.41 -30.78
N ASN A 38 -13.06 27.52 -31.40
CA ASN A 38 -14.30 27.58 -32.16
C ASN A 38 -13.94 27.51 -33.64
N GLU A 39 -14.02 26.31 -34.22
CA GLU A 39 -14.00 26.17 -35.69
C GLU A 39 -15.37 26.60 -36.23
N SER A 40 -15.50 27.89 -36.54
CA SER A 40 -16.58 28.40 -37.38
C SER A 40 -15.98 28.70 -38.76
N PRO A 41 -16.44 28.05 -39.85
CA PRO A 41 -15.87 28.26 -41.17
C PRO A 41 -16.03 29.73 -41.59
N GLY A 42 -14.93 30.43 -41.83
CA GLY A 42 -14.93 31.77 -42.44
C GLY A 42 -14.73 32.97 -41.51
N THR A 43 -14.40 32.78 -40.24
CA THR A 43 -14.03 33.89 -39.33
C THR A 43 -12.63 33.71 -38.75
N MET A 44 -11.87 34.81 -38.70
CA MET A 44 -10.54 34.93 -38.10
C MET A 44 -10.51 34.28 -36.70
N GLU A 45 -9.48 33.51 -36.39
CA GLU A 45 -9.37 32.76 -35.14
C GLU A 45 -9.45 33.69 -33.92
N TYR A 46 -10.59 33.70 -33.21
CA TYR A 46 -10.76 34.45 -31.97
C TYR A 46 -10.58 33.50 -30.77
N PHE A 47 -9.45 33.63 -30.07
CA PHE A 47 -9.20 32.92 -28.82
C PHE A 47 -10.09 33.47 -27.70
N GLN A 48 -11.20 32.79 -27.40
CA GLN A 48 -12.00 33.15 -26.23
C GLN A 48 -11.43 32.50 -24.97
N LYS A 49 -10.63 33.26 -24.20
CA LYS A 49 -10.17 32.83 -22.87
C LYS A 49 -11.36 32.69 -21.94
N GLN A 50 -11.64 31.49 -21.47
CA GLN A 50 -12.69 31.24 -20.49
C GLN A 50 -12.08 30.70 -19.20
N ARG A 51 -12.18 31.48 -18.13
CA ARG A 51 -11.75 31.02 -16.81
C ARG A 51 -12.76 30.03 -16.23
N ARG A 52 -12.29 28.82 -15.98
CA ARG A 52 -13.06 27.75 -15.36
C ARG A 52 -12.50 27.42 -13.99
N VAL A 53 -13.32 26.73 -13.21
CA VAL A 53 -13.05 26.40 -11.82
C VAL A 53 -13.27 24.92 -11.64
N ARG A 54 -12.35 24.26 -10.92
CA ARG A 54 -12.46 22.86 -10.55
C ARG A 54 -11.94 22.65 -9.14
N PHE A 55 -12.25 21.51 -8.55
CA PHE A 55 -11.54 21.09 -7.34
C PHE A 55 -10.05 20.91 -7.64
N TYR A 56 -9.24 21.41 -6.71
CA TYR A 56 -7.79 21.27 -6.80
C TYR A 56 -7.39 19.79 -6.74
N HIS A 57 -7.97 19.07 -5.77
CA HIS A 57 -7.67 17.68 -5.50
C HIS A 57 -8.94 16.82 -5.51
N LYS A 58 -8.86 15.62 -6.12
CA LYS A 58 -9.97 14.64 -6.22
C LYS A 58 -10.56 14.27 -4.85
N ILE A 59 -9.72 14.28 -3.80
CA ILE A 59 -10.12 13.97 -2.42
C ILE A 59 -11.27 14.85 -1.90
N PHE A 60 -11.36 16.12 -2.31
CA PHE A 60 -12.46 17.00 -1.89
C PHE A 60 -13.79 16.59 -2.55
N CYS A 61 -13.73 16.12 -3.80
CA CYS A 61 -14.90 15.54 -4.47
C CYS A 61 -15.37 14.28 -3.74
N GLU A 62 -14.44 13.39 -3.39
CA GLU A 62 -14.73 12.14 -2.67
C GLU A 62 -15.28 12.42 -1.27
N TRP A 63 -14.70 13.38 -0.54
CA TRP A 63 -15.22 13.81 0.76
C TRP A 63 -16.66 14.33 0.65
N TYR A 64 -16.95 15.21 -0.30
CA TYR A 64 -18.30 15.73 -0.49
C TYR A 64 -19.28 14.62 -0.90
N ALA A 65 -18.87 13.73 -1.80
CA ALA A 65 -19.67 12.59 -2.22
C ALA A 65 -19.93 11.61 -1.06
N ALA A 66 -18.99 11.47 -0.12
CA ALA A 66 -19.12 10.58 1.03
C ALA A 66 -20.27 10.97 1.94
N HIS A 67 -20.51 12.28 2.15
CA HIS A 67 -21.67 12.76 2.89
C HIS A 67 -23.00 12.33 2.25
N HIS A 68 -23.09 12.38 0.92
CA HIS A 68 -24.29 11.93 0.21
C HIS A 68 -24.41 10.41 0.23
N PHE A 69 -23.30 9.70 0.05
CA PHE A 69 -23.26 8.25 0.03
C PHE A 69 -23.65 7.65 1.38
N ALA A 70 -23.10 8.14 2.49
CA ALA A 70 -23.45 7.71 3.84
C ALA A 70 -24.96 7.88 4.11
N ARG A 71 -25.51 9.08 3.81
CA ARG A 71 -26.96 9.34 3.96
C ARG A 71 -27.81 8.44 3.07
N LEU A 72 -27.38 8.19 1.83
CA LEU A 72 -28.09 7.33 0.90
C LEU A 72 -28.18 5.89 1.44
N ILE A 73 -27.08 5.39 2.01
CA ILE A 73 -27.02 4.08 2.65
C ILE A 73 -28.00 4.04 3.83
N GLU A 74 -27.91 4.99 4.75
CA GLU A 74 -28.80 5.07 5.93
C GLU A 74 -30.27 5.15 5.56
N ALA A 75 -30.63 5.97 4.59
CA ALA A 75 -32.01 6.11 4.12
C ALA A 75 -32.54 4.86 3.42
N ASN A 76 -31.67 3.91 3.04
CA ASN A 76 -32.03 2.70 2.30
C ASN A 76 -31.45 1.44 2.99
N PRO A 77 -31.89 1.10 4.22
CA PRO A 77 -31.30 0.02 5.02
C PRO A 77 -31.47 -1.37 4.38
N LYS A 78 -32.54 -1.57 3.61
CA LYS A 78 -32.88 -2.86 2.97
C LYS A 78 -32.34 -3.03 1.54
N LYS A 79 -31.80 -1.97 0.92
CA LYS A 79 -31.26 -2.08 -0.44
C LYS A 79 -29.87 -2.72 -0.42
N CYS A 80 -29.59 -3.57 -1.40
CA CYS A 80 -28.25 -4.11 -1.61
C CYS A 80 -27.24 -2.97 -1.85
N LEU A 81 -26.06 -3.03 -1.22
CA LEU A 81 -25.06 -1.98 -1.36
C LEU A 81 -24.48 -1.96 -2.78
N ASP A 82 -24.33 -3.11 -3.45
CA ASP A 82 -23.93 -3.18 -4.87
C ASP A 82 -24.82 -2.32 -5.78
N ASN A 83 -26.12 -2.26 -5.49
CA ASN A 83 -27.05 -1.45 -6.27
C ASN A 83 -26.87 0.06 -5.98
N LEU A 84 -26.56 0.42 -4.74
CA LEU A 84 -26.31 1.81 -4.34
C LEU A 84 -24.93 2.29 -4.79
N ALA A 85 -23.95 1.40 -4.83
CA ALA A 85 -22.58 1.65 -5.23
C ALA A 85 -22.31 1.31 -6.70
N LYS A 86 -23.36 1.08 -7.51
CA LYS A 86 -23.22 0.68 -8.90
C LYS A 86 -22.42 1.72 -9.69
N GLY A 87 -21.33 1.28 -10.30
CA GLY A 87 -20.42 2.14 -11.08
C GLY A 87 -19.41 2.91 -10.24
N LEU A 88 -19.34 2.67 -8.92
CA LEU A 88 -18.26 3.14 -8.08
C LEU A 88 -17.18 2.06 -8.00
N ASP A 89 -15.95 2.45 -8.29
CA ASP A 89 -14.79 1.58 -8.20
C ASP A 89 -14.11 1.73 -6.82
N LEU A 90 -13.83 0.59 -6.17
CA LEU A 90 -13.29 0.54 -4.81
C LEU A 90 -11.88 1.12 -4.71
N HIS A 91 -11.06 0.93 -5.73
CA HIS A 91 -9.66 1.34 -5.74
C HIS A 91 -9.56 2.83 -6.09
N GLU A 92 -10.31 3.27 -7.09
CA GLU A 92 -10.34 4.66 -7.55
C GLU A 92 -11.02 5.61 -6.56
N LEU A 93 -11.96 5.13 -5.74
CA LEU A 93 -12.76 5.96 -4.83
C LEU A 93 -12.55 5.58 -3.36
N GLN A 94 -11.36 5.10 -2.99
CA GLN A 94 -11.08 4.65 -1.62
C GLN A 94 -11.41 5.71 -0.55
N TYR A 95 -11.26 7.00 -0.82
CA TYR A 95 -11.54 8.05 0.17
C TYR A 95 -13.04 8.26 0.33
N LEU A 96 -13.85 8.08 -0.72
CA LEU A 96 -15.31 8.08 -0.62
C LEU A 96 -15.79 7.10 0.46
N TYR A 97 -15.32 5.84 0.39
CA TYR A 97 -15.72 4.79 1.32
C TYR A 97 -15.21 5.07 2.73
N ARG A 98 -13.94 5.46 2.87
CA ARG A 98 -13.32 5.81 4.16
C ARG A 98 -14.06 6.93 4.87
N PHE A 99 -14.27 8.06 4.18
CA PHE A 99 -15.01 9.18 4.75
C PHE A 99 -16.45 8.79 5.10
N ALA A 100 -17.13 8.01 4.25
CA ALA A 100 -18.50 7.57 4.55
C ALA A 100 -18.56 6.71 5.84
N CYS A 101 -17.52 5.90 6.10
CA CYS A 101 -17.42 5.12 7.33
C CYS A 101 -17.12 5.99 8.56
N GLY A 102 -16.27 7.00 8.43
CA GLY A 102 -16.01 7.96 9.52
C GLY A 102 -17.19 8.89 9.83
N LEU A 103 -18.09 9.10 8.87
CA LEU A 103 -19.27 9.96 9.00
C LEU A 103 -20.47 9.26 9.67
N SER A 104 -20.58 7.94 9.56
CA SER A 104 -21.73 7.17 10.09
C SER A 104 -21.35 5.73 10.41
N ASP A 105 -21.56 5.33 11.66
CA ASP A 105 -21.36 3.93 12.10
C ASP A 105 -22.31 2.94 11.41
N SER A 106 -23.54 3.37 11.12
CA SER A 106 -24.52 2.52 10.43
C SER A 106 -24.11 2.29 8.97
N ALA A 107 -23.65 3.33 8.29
CA ALA A 107 -23.11 3.22 6.95
C ALA A 107 -21.81 2.38 6.95
N ALA A 108 -20.92 2.63 7.91
CA ALA A 108 -19.65 1.93 8.05
C ALA A 108 -19.83 0.42 8.12
N MET A 109 -20.74 -0.07 8.98
CA MET A 109 -20.99 -1.50 9.12
C MET A 109 -21.36 -2.15 7.79
N ARG A 110 -22.26 -1.50 7.02
CA ARG A 110 -22.71 -2.03 5.72
C ARG A 110 -21.62 -1.97 4.67
N ILE A 111 -20.87 -0.87 4.62
CA ILE A 111 -19.76 -0.67 3.68
C ILE A 111 -18.67 -1.72 3.93
N ILE A 112 -18.26 -1.91 5.18
CA ILE A 112 -17.20 -2.85 5.55
C ILE A 112 -17.60 -4.28 5.17
N THR A 113 -18.80 -4.74 5.54
CA THR A 113 -19.29 -6.09 5.21
C THR A 113 -19.39 -6.34 3.70
N ASP A 114 -19.80 -5.34 2.92
CA ASP A 114 -19.90 -5.46 1.46
C ASP A 114 -18.52 -5.53 0.78
N ILE A 115 -17.59 -4.69 1.21
CA ILE A 115 -16.24 -4.62 0.63
C ILE A 115 -15.43 -5.88 0.99
N GLU A 116 -15.66 -6.47 2.17
CA GLU A 116 -15.00 -7.70 2.60
C GLU A 116 -15.16 -8.88 1.64
N GLY A 117 -16.30 -8.97 0.97
CA GLY A 117 -16.58 -10.03 -0.01
C GLY A 117 -15.91 -9.82 -1.37
N LYS A 118 -15.19 -8.72 -1.58
CA LYS A 118 -14.65 -8.31 -2.89
C LYS A 118 -13.14 -8.46 -2.96
N THR A 119 -12.63 -8.80 -4.14
CA THR A 119 -11.19 -8.88 -4.42
C THR A 119 -10.49 -7.57 -4.07
N GLY A 120 -9.42 -7.61 -3.28
CA GLY A 120 -8.71 -6.42 -2.80
C GLY A 120 -9.44 -5.61 -1.71
N GLY A 121 -10.68 -5.98 -1.36
CA GLY A 121 -11.51 -5.27 -0.42
C GLY A 121 -11.07 -5.39 1.05
N MET A 122 -10.32 -6.45 1.40
CA MET A 122 -9.82 -6.63 2.77
C MET A 122 -9.01 -5.41 3.25
N LYS A 123 -8.08 -4.91 2.44
CA LYS A 123 -7.27 -3.73 2.78
C LYS A 123 -8.11 -2.47 2.95
N LEU A 124 -9.06 -2.22 2.05
CA LEU A 124 -9.95 -1.07 2.16
C LEU A 124 -10.89 -1.18 3.37
N SER A 125 -11.41 -2.37 3.67
CA SER A 125 -12.27 -2.62 4.83
C SER A 125 -11.56 -2.30 6.16
N ILE A 126 -10.26 -2.59 6.23
CA ILE A 126 -9.40 -2.26 7.37
C ILE A 126 -9.29 -0.74 7.52
N LEU A 127 -8.97 -0.02 6.44
CA LEU A 127 -8.89 1.43 6.45
C LEU A 127 -10.23 2.06 6.87
N CYS A 128 -11.35 1.60 6.30
CA CYS A 128 -12.69 2.03 6.68
C CYS A 128 -13.02 1.79 8.16
N THR A 129 -12.55 0.68 8.74
CA THR A 129 -12.73 0.35 10.15
C THR A 129 -11.94 1.31 11.07
N LEU A 130 -10.79 1.82 10.61
CA LEU A 130 -9.98 2.80 11.35
C LEU A 130 -10.61 4.20 11.39
N GLU A 131 -11.44 4.56 10.41
CA GLU A 131 -12.07 5.90 10.35
C GLU A 131 -13.15 6.11 11.43
N GLN A 132 -13.63 5.04 12.07
CA GLN A 132 -14.66 5.11 13.09
C GLN A 132 -14.09 5.65 14.42
N LEU A 133 -14.44 6.90 14.76
CA LEU A 133 -13.80 7.74 15.80
C LEU A 133 -13.93 7.22 17.24
N ASP A 134 -15.06 6.64 17.63
CA ASP A 134 -15.35 6.31 19.04
C ASP A 134 -14.93 4.90 19.47
N GLY A 135 -14.19 4.19 18.61
CA GLY A 135 -13.96 2.76 18.76
C GLY A 135 -12.52 2.31 18.59
N SER A 136 -11.53 3.19 18.45
CA SER A 136 -10.16 2.84 17.99
C SER A 136 -9.64 1.52 18.58
N THR A 137 -9.67 1.30 19.91
CA THR A 137 -9.22 0.03 20.51
C THR A 137 -10.11 -1.17 20.22
N LYS A 138 -11.44 -0.99 20.16
CA LYS A 138 -12.42 -2.03 19.78
C LYS A 138 -12.33 -2.37 18.29
N ASN A 139 -12.09 -1.37 17.45
CA ASN A 139 -11.92 -1.46 16.01
C ASN A 139 -10.59 -2.14 15.68
N MET A 140 -9.51 -1.73 16.34
CA MET A 140 -8.22 -2.42 16.27
C MET A 140 -8.34 -3.86 16.74
N ARG A 141 -9.07 -4.16 17.83
CA ARG A 141 -9.33 -5.55 18.24
C ARG A 141 -10.07 -6.33 17.15
N LYS A 142 -11.14 -5.79 16.55
CA LYS A 142 -11.86 -6.43 15.44
C LYS A 142 -10.95 -6.68 14.24
N ILE A 143 -10.14 -5.68 13.85
CA ILE A 143 -9.17 -5.78 12.76
C ILE A 143 -8.14 -6.88 13.08
N VAL A 144 -7.55 -6.87 14.26
CA VAL A 144 -6.55 -7.86 14.70
C VAL A 144 -7.14 -9.26 14.76
N THR A 145 -8.37 -9.42 15.25
CA THR A 145 -9.06 -10.72 15.22
C THR A 145 -9.27 -11.21 13.80
N LYS A 146 -9.62 -10.32 12.87
CA LYS A 146 -9.81 -10.65 11.46
C LYS A 146 -8.47 -10.95 10.75
N LEU A 147 -7.41 -10.26 11.13
CA LEU A 147 -6.07 -10.41 10.55
C LEU A 147 -5.26 -11.56 11.15
N GLY A 148 -5.56 -11.99 12.38
CA GLY A 148 -4.81 -12.99 13.13
C GLY A 148 -4.77 -14.38 12.48
N SER A 149 -5.49 -14.60 11.38
CA SER A 149 -5.45 -15.84 10.58
C SER A 149 -5.04 -15.61 9.14
N THR A 150 -4.55 -14.42 8.80
CA THR A 150 -4.21 -14.04 7.43
C THR A 150 -2.84 -13.40 7.34
N ASN A 151 -2.20 -13.61 6.21
CA ASN A 151 -1.00 -12.91 5.82
C ASN A 151 -1.34 -11.45 5.46
N VAL A 152 -0.57 -10.51 5.99
CA VAL A 152 -0.69 -9.09 5.66
C VAL A 152 0.33 -8.76 4.58
N SER A 153 -0.06 -8.01 3.55
CA SER A 153 0.86 -7.56 2.51
C SER A 153 0.91 -6.04 2.43
N MET A 154 2.11 -5.53 2.13
CA MET A 154 2.36 -4.16 1.73
C MET A 154 3.17 -4.18 0.43
N GLY A 155 2.74 -3.42 -0.58
CA GLY A 155 3.38 -3.38 -1.89
C GLY A 155 3.69 -1.96 -2.39
N GLU A 156 4.39 -1.85 -3.52
CA GLU A 156 4.74 -0.57 -4.15
C GLU A 156 3.53 0.26 -4.62
N ASP A 157 2.42 -0.40 -4.95
CA ASP A 157 1.14 0.25 -5.26
C ASP A 157 0.51 0.92 -4.03
N ASP A 158 1.04 0.63 -2.84
CA ASP A 158 0.55 1.19 -1.60
C ASP A 158 1.13 2.58 -1.37
N ASN A 159 0.26 3.56 -1.17
CA ASN A 159 0.72 4.88 -0.78
C ASN A 159 1.20 4.91 0.69
N MET A 160 1.94 5.96 1.04
CA MET A 160 2.50 6.17 2.39
C MET A 160 1.47 6.02 3.52
N HIS A 161 0.23 6.50 3.32
CA HIS A 161 -0.81 6.44 4.34
C HIS A 161 -1.30 5.01 4.56
N GLN A 162 -1.44 4.23 3.48
CA GLN A 162 -1.85 2.83 3.57
C GLN A 162 -0.78 2.00 4.29
N GLN A 163 0.50 2.22 3.99
CA GLN A 163 1.60 1.53 4.66
C GLN A 163 1.65 1.87 6.16
N ARG A 164 1.51 3.17 6.52
CA ARG A 164 1.45 3.59 7.93
C ARG A 164 0.29 2.96 8.68
N ALA A 165 -0.90 2.96 8.09
CA ALA A 165 -2.08 2.33 8.69
C ALA A 165 -1.85 0.83 8.94
N THR A 166 -1.25 0.11 7.98
CA THR A 166 -0.88 -1.31 8.17
C THR A 166 0.07 -1.48 9.35
N ILE A 167 1.12 -0.65 9.46
CA ILE A 167 2.10 -0.74 10.55
C ILE A 167 1.47 -0.44 11.91
N GLU A 168 0.61 0.57 11.99
CA GLU A 168 -0.14 0.88 13.22
C GLU A 168 -0.95 -0.34 13.67
N ILE A 169 -1.65 -1.01 12.75
CA ILE A 169 -2.41 -2.22 13.08
C ILE A 169 -1.51 -3.34 13.60
N LEU A 170 -0.35 -3.56 12.96
CA LEU A 170 0.61 -4.57 13.41
C LEU A 170 1.09 -4.29 14.83
N GLN A 171 1.29 -3.01 15.21
CA GLN A 171 1.68 -2.63 16.57
C GLN A 171 0.61 -2.91 17.62
N PHE A 172 -0.68 -2.85 17.25
CA PHE A 172 -1.80 -3.16 18.15
C PHE A 172 -2.19 -4.64 18.15
N ALA A 173 -1.62 -5.44 17.26
CA ALA A 173 -1.88 -6.87 17.20
C ALA A 173 -1.39 -7.57 18.46
N ALA A 174 -2.35 -8.03 19.27
CA ALA A 174 -2.08 -8.87 20.45
C ALA A 174 -2.13 -10.37 20.14
N ILE A 175 -2.49 -10.74 18.90
CA ILE A 175 -2.63 -12.13 18.45
C ILE A 175 -1.48 -12.43 17.47
N PRO A 176 -0.91 -13.65 17.48
CA PRO A 176 0.04 -14.08 16.48
C PRO A 176 -0.50 -13.88 15.06
N MET A 177 0.26 -13.17 14.23
CA MET A 177 -0.04 -13.05 12.79
C MET A 177 0.90 -13.97 12.03
N GLN A 178 0.35 -14.69 11.04
CA GLN A 178 1.11 -15.69 10.29
C GLN A 178 2.30 -15.06 9.58
N GLY A 179 2.10 -13.97 8.83
CA GLY A 179 3.24 -13.27 8.24
C GLY A 179 2.95 -11.92 7.60
N LEU A 180 4.04 -11.17 7.38
CA LEU A 180 4.05 -9.88 6.69
C LEU A 180 4.83 -10.01 5.38
N TYR A 181 4.21 -9.59 4.28
CA TYR A 181 4.79 -9.59 2.94
C TYR A 181 5.13 -8.16 2.53
N LEU A 182 6.41 -7.88 2.41
CA LEU A 182 6.94 -6.63 1.88
C LEU A 182 7.29 -6.84 0.40
N LYS A 183 6.49 -6.27 -0.51
CA LYS A 183 6.70 -6.41 -1.95
C LYS A 183 7.27 -5.13 -2.56
N ASN A 184 8.53 -5.20 -3.00
CA ASN A 184 9.27 -4.12 -3.64
C ASN A 184 9.37 -2.85 -2.75
N LEU A 185 9.38 -3.01 -1.42
CA LEU A 185 9.34 -1.90 -0.46
C LEU A 185 10.62 -1.66 0.34
N PHE A 186 11.55 -2.61 0.41
CA PHE A 186 12.74 -2.48 1.25
C PHE A 186 13.68 -1.39 0.71
N ARG A 187 14.11 -0.48 1.61
CA ARG A 187 15.14 0.52 1.31
C ARG A 187 16.43 0.24 2.09
N SER A 188 16.33 0.21 3.41
CA SER A 188 17.49 0.07 4.31
C SER A 188 17.06 -0.26 5.73
N VAL A 189 18.03 -0.59 6.59
CA VAL A 189 17.83 -0.77 8.03
C VAL A 189 18.61 0.30 8.80
N ASP A 190 17.95 0.94 9.78
CA ASP A 190 18.58 1.74 10.82
C ASP A 190 18.82 0.84 12.04
N ILE A 191 20.03 0.28 12.13
CA ILE A 191 20.45 -0.65 13.19
C ILE A 191 20.35 0.00 14.58
N ALA A 192 20.62 1.30 14.70
CA ALA A 192 20.64 1.99 15.99
C ALA A 192 19.23 2.16 16.57
N LYS A 193 18.21 2.15 15.71
CA LYS A 193 16.81 2.31 16.11
C LYS A 193 15.99 1.04 15.95
N ASP A 194 16.58 -0.05 15.46
CA ASP A 194 15.90 -1.29 15.10
C ASP A 194 14.69 -1.03 14.17
N ILE A 195 14.91 -0.26 13.09
CA ILE A 195 13.88 0.15 12.12
C ILE A 195 14.27 -0.28 10.70
N VAL A 196 13.35 -0.90 9.98
CA VAL A 196 13.39 -0.99 8.52
C VAL A 196 12.78 0.29 7.94
N THR A 197 13.50 0.96 7.05
CA THR A 197 12.97 2.07 6.25
C THR A 197 12.46 1.51 4.92
N LEU A 198 11.22 1.84 4.57
CA LEU A 198 10.62 1.50 3.29
C LEU A 198 11.00 2.54 2.22
N LYS A 199 10.88 2.19 0.93
CA LYS A 199 11.17 3.10 -0.20
C LYS A 199 10.31 4.38 -0.19
N SER A 200 9.17 4.33 0.49
CA SER A 200 8.24 5.44 0.76
C SER A 200 8.62 6.33 1.95
N ASP A 201 9.76 6.07 2.60
CA ASP A 201 10.22 6.68 3.85
C ASP A 201 9.35 6.37 5.08
N VAL A 202 8.46 5.40 4.96
CA VAL A 202 7.73 4.85 6.11
C VAL A 202 8.67 3.96 6.94
N SER A 203 8.62 4.11 8.26
CA SER A 203 9.40 3.31 9.20
C SER A 203 8.60 2.10 9.68
N LEU A 204 9.19 0.91 9.56
CA LEU A 204 8.72 -0.34 10.14
C LEU A 204 9.62 -0.69 11.34
N PRO A 205 9.22 -0.36 12.57
CA PRO A 205 9.99 -0.70 13.77
C PRO A 205 9.81 -2.18 14.13
N CYS A 206 10.83 -2.80 14.73
CA CYS A 206 10.76 -4.18 15.21
C CYS A 206 9.60 -4.41 16.19
N THR A 207 9.20 -3.38 16.94
CA THR A 207 8.06 -3.40 17.86
C THR A 207 6.72 -3.61 17.18
N ALA A 208 6.61 -3.33 15.88
CA ALA A 208 5.43 -3.65 15.08
C ALA A 208 5.34 -5.15 14.77
N LEU A 209 6.44 -5.90 14.85
CA LEU A 209 6.52 -7.31 14.48
C LEU A 209 6.49 -8.24 15.71
N LYS A 210 6.01 -7.76 16.86
CA LYS A 210 6.08 -8.48 18.14
C LYS A 210 5.38 -9.84 18.13
N THR A 211 4.30 -9.99 17.36
CA THR A 211 3.51 -11.23 17.29
C THR A 211 3.65 -11.94 15.94
N LEU A 212 4.47 -11.40 15.04
CA LEU A 212 4.58 -11.88 13.68
C LEU A 212 5.55 -13.06 13.59
N THR A 213 5.12 -14.18 12.98
CA THR A 213 5.96 -15.37 12.87
C THR A 213 6.81 -15.42 11.60
N GLU A 214 6.30 -14.90 10.48
CA GLU A 214 7.01 -14.95 9.20
C GLU A 214 7.14 -13.57 8.53
N LEU A 215 8.35 -13.21 8.11
CA LEU A 215 8.60 -11.97 7.36
C LEU A 215 9.06 -12.35 5.95
N TRP A 216 8.36 -11.84 4.95
CA TRP A 216 8.66 -12.05 3.54
C TRP A 216 9.14 -10.73 2.93
N ILE A 217 10.36 -10.72 2.41
CA ILE A 217 10.95 -9.59 1.67
C ILE A 217 11.06 -10.01 0.21
N THR A 218 10.11 -9.54 -0.59
CA THR A 218 10.09 -9.72 -2.04
C THR A 218 10.68 -8.48 -2.70
N GLU A 219 11.77 -8.62 -3.46
CA GLU A 219 12.37 -7.52 -4.21
C GLU A 219 12.74 -7.98 -5.63
N GLU A 220 11.81 -7.79 -6.57
CA GLU A 220 11.87 -8.38 -7.92
C GLU A 220 13.17 -8.01 -8.66
N GLY A 221 14.07 -8.99 -8.77
CA GLY A 221 15.35 -8.88 -9.46
C GLY A 221 16.36 -7.92 -8.82
N ARG A 222 16.11 -7.47 -7.58
CA ARG A 222 17.07 -6.65 -6.82
C ARG A 222 18.20 -7.51 -6.32
N GLU A 223 19.42 -6.99 -6.42
CA GLU A 223 20.60 -7.62 -5.83
C GLU A 223 20.83 -7.04 -4.43
N PHE A 224 20.85 -7.92 -3.44
CA PHE A 224 21.21 -7.56 -2.07
C PHE A 224 22.70 -7.71 -1.85
N THR A 225 23.26 -6.72 -1.18
CA THR A 225 24.64 -6.79 -0.69
C THR A 225 24.73 -7.60 0.59
N ASP A 226 25.91 -8.15 0.87
CA ASP A 226 26.23 -8.84 2.13
C ASP A 226 25.89 -7.97 3.36
N LYS A 227 26.16 -6.67 3.28
CA LYS A 227 25.82 -5.71 4.34
C LYS A 227 24.31 -5.64 4.58
N GLU A 228 23.51 -5.47 3.54
CA GLU A 228 22.06 -5.32 3.70
C GLU A 228 21.42 -6.57 4.29
N ILE A 229 21.89 -7.75 3.89
CA ILE A 229 21.39 -9.01 4.46
C ILE A 229 21.73 -9.09 5.94
N LYS A 230 22.95 -8.71 6.34
CA LYS A 230 23.32 -8.66 7.75
C LYS A 230 22.47 -7.68 8.55
N ASP A 231 22.20 -6.50 7.99
CA ASP A 231 21.39 -5.50 8.66
C ASP A 231 19.94 -5.99 8.80
N ILE A 232 19.41 -6.70 7.80
CA ILE A 232 18.09 -7.36 7.87
C ILE A 232 18.08 -8.46 8.92
N LEU A 233 19.09 -9.33 8.94
CA LEU A 233 19.22 -10.40 9.95
C LEU A 233 19.33 -9.82 11.37
N TRP A 234 20.05 -8.71 11.53
CA TRP A 234 20.10 -7.98 12.79
C TRP A 234 18.71 -7.49 13.21
N TYR A 235 18.02 -6.77 12.34
CA TYR A 235 16.67 -6.26 12.60
C TYR A 235 15.70 -7.40 12.96
N ALA A 236 15.72 -8.47 12.17
CA ALA A 236 14.85 -9.61 12.36
C ALA A 236 15.15 -10.32 13.69
N SER A 237 16.41 -10.36 14.15
CA SER A 237 16.79 -10.92 15.46
C SER A 237 16.21 -10.17 16.66
N LYS A 238 15.75 -8.92 16.46
CA LYS A 238 15.03 -8.14 17.48
C LYS A 238 13.53 -8.48 17.53
N CYS A 239 13.00 -9.16 16.52
CA CYS A 239 11.61 -9.53 16.42
C CYS A 239 11.39 -10.88 17.15
N THR A 240 10.97 -10.81 18.41
CA THR A 240 10.99 -11.96 19.35
C THR A 240 10.14 -13.16 18.95
N SER A 241 9.10 -12.96 18.13
CA SER A 241 8.22 -14.04 17.66
C SER A 241 8.55 -14.53 16.25
N LEU A 242 9.49 -13.87 15.57
CA LEU A 242 9.84 -14.19 14.20
C LEU A 242 10.66 -15.48 14.17
N ASN A 243 10.16 -16.47 13.44
CA ASN A 243 10.80 -17.78 13.27
C ASN A 243 11.09 -18.14 11.82
N LYS A 244 10.57 -17.38 10.84
CA LYS A 244 10.98 -17.47 9.44
C LYS A 244 11.20 -16.11 8.80
N LEU A 245 12.27 -16.01 8.03
CA LEU A 245 12.59 -14.87 7.18
C LEU A 245 12.77 -15.36 5.74
N TRP A 246 11.93 -14.89 4.85
CA TRP A 246 11.95 -15.26 3.44
C TRP A 246 12.46 -14.14 2.58
N PHE A 247 13.44 -14.47 1.74
CA PHE A 247 13.88 -13.64 0.63
C PHE A 247 13.28 -14.19 -0.65
N VAL A 248 12.45 -13.39 -1.32
CA VAL A 248 11.69 -13.82 -2.49
C VAL A 248 12.00 -12.95 -3.69
N GLU A 249 12.16 -13.59 -4.85
CA GLU A 249 12.40 -12.95 -6.14
C GLU A 249 13.59 -11.97 -6.18
N CYS A 250 14.52 -12.07 -5.24
CA CYS A 250 15.71 -11.23 -5.14
C CYS A 250 17.00 -12.06 -5.26
N LEU A 251 18.05 -11.41 -5.73
CA LEU A 251 19.38 -11.99 -5.88
C LEU A 251 20.16 -11.82 -4.58
N LEU A 252 20.64 -12.92 -4.02
CA LEU A 252 21.44 -12.94 -2.81
C LEU A 252 22.88 -13.38 -3.13
N PRO A 253 23.89 -12.93 -2.35
CA PRO A 253 25.24 -13.45 -2.43
C PRO A 253 25.27 -14.96 -2.18
N LYS A 254 26.20 -15.64 -2.87
CA LYS A 254 26.44 -17.09 -2.71
C LYS A 254 26.81 -17.48 -1.27
N SER A 255 27.51 -16.62 -0.56
CA SER A 255 27.79 -16.77 0.85
C SER A 255 27.73 -15.42 1.55
N ILE A 256 27.32 -15.45 2.81
CA ILE A 256 27.17 -14.27 3.67
C ILE A 256 28.22 -14.35 4.76
N GLN A 257 28.94 -13.26 5.00
CA GLN A 257 30.02 -13.26 6.00
C GLN A 257 29.45 -13.11 7.41
N CYS A 258 28.85 -14.18 7.94
CA CYS A 258 28.13 -14.22 9.22
C CYS A 258 28.98 -13.97 10.47
N GLY A 259 30.32 -13.89 10.34
CA GLY A 259 31.24 -13.68 11.47
C GLY A 259 30.98 -12.41 12.29
N SER A 260 30.34 -11.39 11.70
CA SER A 260 29.95 -10.14 12.38
C SER A 260 28.53 -10.15 12.96
N LEU A 261 27.72 -11.18 12.71
CA LEU A 261 26.40 -11.30 13.32
C LEU A 261 26.60 -11.68 14.80
N ALA A 262 26.04 -10.87 15.71
CA ALA A 262 26.28 -11.03 17.15
C ALA A 262 25.90 -12.44 17.65
N PRO A 263 26.45 -12.90 18.79
CA PRO A 263 26.13 -14.22 19.36
C PRO A 263 24.63 -14.49 19.47
N ALA A 264 23.82 -13.43 19.66
CA ALA A 264 22.36 -13.48 19.72
C ALA A 264 21.70 -14.10 18.47
N THR A 265 22.27 -13.94 17.27
CA THR A 265 21.70 -14.55 16.04
C THR A 265 21.98 -16.04 15.95
N ARG A 266 23.04 -16.56 16.59
CA ARG A 266 23.41 -17.99 16.54
C ARG A 266 22.49 -18.86 17.42
N SER A 267 21.90 -18.27 18.46
CA SER A 267 20.90 -18.92 19.33
C SER A 267 19.46 -18.63 18.92
N TRP A 268 19.25 -17.87 17.85
CA TRP A 268 17.95 -17.31 17.49
C TRP A 268 16.98 -18.34 16.88
N GLY A 269 17.47 -19.46 16.35
CA GLY A 269 16.62 -20.56 15.89
C GLY A 269 15.63 -20.16 14.78
N ILE A 270 15.99 -19.16 13.96
CA ILE A 270 15.20 -18.73 12.80
C ILE A 270 15.57 -19.53 11.56
N ASP A 271 14.58 -19.83 10.72
CA ASP A 271 14.80 -20.29 9.35
C ASP A 271 14.89 -19.09 8.40
N VAL A 272 16.05 -18.93 7.76
CA VAL A 272 16.26 -17.90 6.74
C VAL A 272 16.27 -18.58 5.38
N LEU A 273 15.36 -18.18 4.50
CA LEU A 273 14.94 -18.95 3.35
C LEU A 273 15.09 -18.15 2.06
N TRP A 274 15.62 -18.79 1.02
CA TRP A 274 15.74 -18.24 -0.33
C TRP A 274 15.53 -19.37 -1.34
N PHE A 275 14.47 -19.29 -2.14
CA PHE A 275 13.96 -20.46 -2.89
C PHE A 275 13.72 -21.65 -1.95
N ASP A 276 14.29 -22.82 -2.29
CA ASP A 276 14.26 -24.06 -1.52
C ASP A 276 15.55 -24.24 -0.70
N HIS A 277 16.26 -23.13 -0.42
CA HIS A 277 17.53 -23.12 0.29
C HIS A 277 17.41 -22.41 1.64
N HIS A 278 18.15 -22.93 2.62
CA HIS A 278 18.24 -22.42 3.98
C HIS A 278 19.61 -21.79 4.21
N LEU A 279 19.68 -20.64 4.87
CA LEU A 279 20.97 -20.05 5.25
C LEU A 279 21.47 -20.68 6.55
N ASN A 280 22.64 -21.32 6.49
CA ASN A 280 23.35 -21.69 7.70
C ASN A 280 23.97 -20.45 8.33
N LEU A 281 23.42 -20.01 9.47
CA LEU A 281 23.88 -18.80 10.17
C LEU A 281 25.26 -18.95 10.82
N THR A 282 25.80 -20.17 10.89
CA THR A 282 27.14 -20.46 11.41
C THR A 282 28.20 -20.32 10.34
N THR A 283 27.98 -20.93 9.17
CA THR A 283 28.94 -20.93 8.05
C THR A 283 28.73 -19.74 7.12
N GLY A 284 27.50 -19.25 7.00
CA GLY A 284 27.09 -18.27 6.02
C GLY A 284 26.83 -18.85 4.62
N SER A 285 26.84 -20.17 4.48
CA SER A 285 26.51 -20.88 3.23
C SER A 285 25.00 -21.12 3.12
N TRP A 286 24.49 -21.16 1.89
CA TRP A 286 23.17 -21.68 1.60
C TRP A 286 23.21 -23.21 1.52
N GLU A 287 22.27 -23.86 2.17
CA GLU A 287 22.10 -25.30 2.23
C GLU A 287 20.80 -25.72 1.53
N ASN A 288 20.79 -26.90 0.92
CA ASN A 288 19.58 -27.53 0.40
C ASN A 288 18.72 -28.12 1.54
N THR A 289 17.57 -28.70 1.19
CA THR A 289 16.66 -29.34 2.17
C THR A 289 17.25 -30.55 2.90
N SER A 290 18.38 -31.09 2.42
CA SER A 290 19.14 -32.17 3.07
C SER A 290 20.22 -31.64 4.03
N GLY A 291 20.42 -30.31 4.12
CA GLY A 291 21.46 -29.68 4.95
C GLY A 291 22.85 -29.66 4.31
N GLU A 292 22.96 -29.87 3.00
CA GLU A 292 24.23 -29.80 2.28
C GLU A 292 24.38 -28.44 1.59
N ASP A 293 25.60 -27.87 1.63
CA ASP A 293 25.95 -26.63 0.93
C ASP A 293 25.58 -26.73 -0.57
N ILE A 294 24.91 -25.69 -1.09
CA ILE A 294 24.56 -25.64 -2.52
C ILE A 294 25.80 -25.49 -3.39
N THR A 295 25.80 -26.18 -4.54
CA THR A 295 26.87 -26.08 -5.53
C THR A 295 26.77 -24.77 -6.34
N ASP A 296 27.87 -24.40 -7.00
CA ASP A 296 27.92 -23.27 -7.94
C ASP A 296 26.89 -23.42 -9.06
N GLU A 297 26.65 -24.65 -9.51
CA GLU A 297 25.68 -24.97 -10.56
C GLU A 297 24.25 -24.63 -10.10
N ILE A 298 23.85 -25.09 -8.92
CA ILE A 298 22.53 -24.83 -8.33
C ILE A 298 22.35 -23.33 -8.06
N TYR A 299 23.37 -22.69 -7.48
CA TYR A 299 23.34 -21.24 -7.24
C TYR A 299 23.15 -20.44 -8.54
N ASN A 300 23.92 -20.78 -9.57
CA ASN A 300 23.86 -20.11 -10.86
C ASN A 300 22.52 -20.36 -11.58
N GLU A 301 21.90 -21.54 -11.43
CA GLU A 301 20.57 -21.83 -11.94
C GLU A 301 19.51 -20.92 -11.30
N SER A 302 19.49 -20.85 -9.96
CA SER A 302 18.59 -19.97 -9.20
C SER A 302 18.75 -18.49 -9.60
N VAL A 303 20.00 -18.02 -9.74
CA VAL A 303 20.31 -16.66 -10.21
C VAL A 303 19.85 -16.45 -11.65
N CYS A 304 20.06 -17.41 -12.56
CA CYS A 304 19.63 -17.34 -13.94
C CYS A 304 18.10 -17.22 -14.05
N ILE A 305 17.36 -18.02 -13.28
CA ILE A 305 15.88 -17.97 -13.23
C ILE A 305 15.41 -16.57 -12.81
N LEU A 306 15.99 -16.00 -11.76
CA LEU A 306 15.63 -14.66 -11.29
C LEU A 306 15.97 -13.56 -12.30
N ARG A 307 17.15 -13.64 -12.92
CA ARG A 307 17.55 -12.68 -13.97
C ARG A 307 16.63 -12.77 -15.19
N PHE A 308 16.21 -13.98 -15.56
CA PHE A 308 15.24 -14.18 -16.63
C PHE A 308 13.87 -13.59 -16.28
N ARG A 309 13.36 -13.85 -15.07
CA ARG A 309 12.09 -13.27 -14.58
C ARG A 309 12.13 -11.74 -14.55
N LYS A 310 13.23 -11.15 -14.06
CA LYS A 310 13.45 -9.70 -14.08
C LYS A 310 13.36 -9.14 -15.51
N LYS A 311 14.01 -9.82 -16.47
CA LYS A 311 13.97 -9.42 -17.89
C LYS A 311 12.56 -9.52 -18.46
N LEU A 312 11.82 -10.58 -18.14
CA LEU A 312 10.43 -10.76 -18.56
C LEU A 312 9.53 -9.64 -18.00
N HIS A 313 9.66 -9.33 -16.69
CA HIS A 313 8.92 -8.27 -16.03
C HIS A 313 9.14 -6.90 -16.72
N LEU A 314 10.40 -6.54 -16.99
CA LEU A 314 10.74 -5.30 -17.70
C LEU A 314 10.13 -5.24 -19.11
N ILE A 315 10.07 -6.37 -19.82
CA ILE A 315 9.43 -6.44 -21.14
C ILE A 315 7.92 -6.18 -21.00
N THR A 316 7.25 -6.79 -20.03
CA THR A 316 5.80 -6.62 -19.80
C THR A 316 5.44 -5.19 -19.41
N LEU A 317 6.23 -4.56 -18.55
CA LEU A 317 6.07 -3.14 -18.20
C LEU A 317 6.24 -2.23 -19.43
N ASN A 318 7.24 -2.51 -20.27
CA ASN A 318 7.44 -1.72 -21.49
C ASN A 318 6.27 -1.90 -22.47
N VAL A 319 5.79 -3.13 -22.68
CA VAL A 319 4.66 -3.40 -23.59
C VAL A 319 3.37 -2.73 -23.10
N SER A 320 3.08 -2.77 -21.80
CA SER A 320 1.92 -2.08 -21.23
C SER A 320 2.02 -0.56 -21.38
N HIS A 321 3.21 0.02 -21.25
CA HIS A 321 3.43 1.46 -21.49
C HIS A 321 3.23 1.85 -22.97
N TYR A 322 3.51 0.96 -23.93
CA TYR A 322 3.26 1.21 -25.36
C TYR A 322 1.77 1.06 -25.74
N CYS A 323 1.00 0.22 -25.04
CA CYS A 323 -0.42 0.04 -25.31
C CYS A 323 -1.31 1.17 -24.74
N VAL A 324 -0.83 1.94 -23.78
CA VAL A 324 -1.57 3.09 -23.19
C VAL A 324 -1.41 4.38 -24.02
N HIS A 325 -0.51 4.40 -25.01
CA HIS A 325 -0.27 5.55 -25.90
C HIS A 325 -0.75 5.35 -27.35
N LYS A 326 -1.74 4.49 -27.58
CA LYS A 326 -2.48 4.37 -28.85
C LYS A 326 -3.97 4.55 -28.63
#